data_AF-A0A8T4BV79-F1
#
_entry.id   AF-A0A8T4BV79-F1
#
_cell.length_a   1.000
_cell.length_b   1.000
_cell.length_c   1.000
_cell.angle_alpha   90.00
_cell.angle_beta   90.00
_cell.angle_gamma   90.00
#
_symmetry.space_group_name_H-M   'P 1'
#
loop_
_entity.id
_entity.type
_entity.pdbx_description
1 polymer ?
#
loop_
_entity_poly.entity_id
_entity_poly.type
_entity_poly.pdbx_seq_one_letter_code
_entity_poly.pdbx_strand_id
1 'polypeptide(L)' 'MARCSFCKGEVSLENIEKEKKGIGLLKQEIMYCCPHGKCVLGISRGKWMG' A
#
# COMPACT_ATOMS: atom_id res chain seq x y z
N MET A 1 -11.13 -3.08 -6.57
CA MET A 1 -10.39 -4.27 -6.07
C MET A 1 -9.04 -4.32 -6.78
N ALA A 2 -7.97 -4.70 -6.08
CA ALA A 2 -6.64 -4.81 -6.65
C ALA A 2 -6.29 -6.29 -6.82
N ARG A 3 -5.80 -6.70 -7.99
CA ARG A 3 -5.39 -8.10 -8.21
C ARG A 3 -3.92 -8.26 -7.87
N CYS A 4 -3.62 -9.20 -6.98
CA CYS A 4 -2.23 -9.51 -6.67
C CYS A 4 -1.66 -10.47 -7.70
N SER A 5 -0.58 -10.07 -8.37
CA SER A 5 0.08 -10.89 -9.40
C SER A 5 0.63 -12.21 -8.84
N PHE A 6 0.89 -12.28 -7.54
CA PHE A 6 1.50 -13.44 -6.89
C PHE A 6 0.47 -14.47 -6.43
N CYS A 7 -0.50 -14.07 -5.59
CA CYS A 7 -1.55 -15.00 -5.15
C CYS A 7 -2.67 -15.17 -6.18
N LYS A 8 -2.66 -14.39 -7.28
CA LYS A 8 -3.66 -14.34 -8.37
C LYS A 8 -5.10 -14.00 -7.92
N GLY A 9 -5.31 -13.87 -6.62
CA GLY A 9 -6.57 -13.50 -5.99
C GLY A 9 -6.82 -12.00 -6.03
N GLU A 10 -8.09 -11.65 -5.89
CA GLU A 10 -8.54 -10.28 -5.73
C GLU A 10 -8.43 -9.85 -4.28
N VAL A 11 -7.84 -8.68 -4.07
CA VAL A 11 -7.70 -8.04 -2.77
C VAL A 11 -8.66 -6.86 -2.73
N SER A 12 -9.64 -6.92 -1.83
CA SER A 12 -10.51 -5.80 -1.55
C SER A 12 -9.78 -4.72 -0.76
N LEU A 13 -10.19 -3.46 -0.92
CA LEU A 13 -9.56 -2.31 -0.23
C LEU A 13 -9.74 -2.36 1.30
N GLU A 14 -10.75 -3.08 1.78
CA GLU A 14 -11.01 -3.35 3.20
C GLU A 14 -10.01 -4.36 3.79
N ASN A 15 -9.51 -5.28 2.98
CA ASN A 15 -8.61 -6.36 3.40
C ASN A 15 -7.16 -6.17 2.88
N ILE A 16 -6.80 -4.95 2.50
CA ILE A 16 -5.45 -4.62 2.01
C ILE A 16 -4.57 -4.18 3.18
N GLU A 17 -3.35 -4.71 3.28
CA GLU A 17 -2.40 -4.25 4.28
C GLU A 17 -1.85 -2.88 3.88
N LYS A 18 -1.67 -1.99 4.87
CA LYS A 18 -1.15 -0.63 4.66
C LYS A 18 0.13 -0.46 5.47
N GLU A 19 1.25 -0.31 4.77
CA GLU A 19 2.52 0.03 5.39
C GLU A 19 2.81 1.52 5.22
N LYS A 20 3.10 2.21 6.32
CA LYS A 20 3.55 3.60 6.29
C LYS A 20 5.08 3.60 6.24
N LYS A 21 5.65 4.12 5.16
CA LYS A 21 7.10 4.29 4.96
C LYS A 21 7.41 5.78 4.88
N GLY A 22 8.31 6.26 5.74
CA GLY A 22 8.66 7.67 5.77
C GLY A 22 9.39 8.08 7.06
N ILE A 23 10.26 9.08 6.95
CA ILE A 23 11.01 9.66 8.08
C ILE A 23 10.32 11.00 8.43
N GLY A 24 9.42 10.96 9.41
CA GLY A 24 8.81 12.16 9.99
C GLY A 24 7.77 12.89 9.12
N LEU A 25 7.46 14.13 9.53
CA LEU A 25 6.43 15.03 8.94
C LEU A 25 6.74 15.47 7.50
N LEU A 26 7.96 15.26 7.01
CA LEU A 26 8.41 15.74 5.70
C LEU A 26 7.95 14.87 4.53
N LYS A 27 7.84 13.55 4.74
CA LYS A 27 7.41 12.61 3.70
C LYS A 27 6.86 11.34 4.32
N GLN A 28 5.55 11.15 4.18
CA GLN A 28 4.88 9.89 4.50
C GLN A 28 4.34 9.26 3.21
N GLU A 29 4.80 8.06 2.90
CA GLU A 29 4.29 7.24 1.80
C GLU A 29 3.48 6.08 2.40
N ILE A 30 2.27 5.87 1.91
CA ILE A 30 1.42 4.73 2.29
C ILE A 30 1.54 3.70 1.17
N MET A 31 2.13 2.56 1.48
CA MET A 31 2.20 1.41 0.58
C MET A 31 1.02 0.49 0.87
N TYR A 32 0.31 0.08 -0.18
CA TYR A 32 -0.77 -0.89 -0.11
C TYR A 32 -0.21 -2.25 -0.54
N CYS A 33 -0.22 -3.22 0.36
CA CYS A 33 0.36 -4.54 0.17
C CYS A 33 -0.74 -5.62 0.19
N CYS A 34 -0.56 -6.67 -0.61
CA CYS A 34 -1.41 -7.85 -0.54
C CYS A 34 -1.15 -8.60 0.78
N PRO A 35 -2.18 -8.93 1.58
CA PRO A 35 -1.99 -9.63 2.86
C PRO A 35 -1.45 -11.06 2.69
N HIS A 36 -1.70 -11.69 1.54
CA HIS A 36 -1.28 -13.08 1.29
C HIS A 36 0.12 -13.18 0.69
N GLY A 37 0.41 -12.33 -0.31
CA GLY A 37 1.66 -12.38 -1.08
C GLY A 37 2.70 -11.35 -0.68
N LYS A 38 2.35 -10.40 0.21
CA LYS A 38 3.16 -9.22 0.57
C LYS A 38 3.68 -8.40 -0.61
N CYS A 39 3.08 -8.56 -1.79
CA CYS A 39 3.40 -7.77 -2.96
C CYS A 39 2.77 -6.38 -2.86
N VAL A 40 3.50 -5.37 -3.33
CA VAL A 40 3.03 -3.98 -3.38
C VAL A 40 2.01 -3.86 -4.50
N LEU A 41 0.78 -3.50 -4.14
CA LEU A 41 -0.35 -3.29 -5.04
C LEU A 41 -0.50 -1.83 -5.44
N GLY A 42 0.02 -0.90 -4.63
CA GLY A 42 0.00 0.52 -4.92
C GLY A 42 0.76 1.33 -3.88
N ILE A 43 1.07 2.58 -4.22
CA ILE A 43 1.72 3.53 -3.32
C ILE A 43 0.97 4.86 -3.40
N SER A 44 0.49 5.34 -2.26
CA SER A 44 -0.01 6.71 -2.11
C SER A 44 1.08 7.56 -1.47
N ARG A 45 1.61 8.50 -2.24
CA ARG A 45 2.55 9.50 -1.74
C ARG A 45 1.74 10.57 -1.01
N GLY A 46 1.97 10.74 0.29
CA GLY A 46 1.36 11.83 1.04
C GLY A 46 1.68 13.18 0.39
N LYS A 47 0.70 14.09 0.39
CA LYS A 47 0.93 15.48 -0.05
C LYS A 47 2.02 16.11 0.81
N TRP A 48 2.93 16.83 0.18
CA TRP A 48 3.80 17.78 0.87
C TRP A 48 2.90 18.74 1.66
N MET A 49 2.98 18.71 3.00
CA MET A 49 2.49 19.81 3.83
C MET A 49 3.60 20.85 3.85
N GLY A 50 3.63 21.70 2.81
CA GLY A 50 4.42 22.92 2.76
C GLY A 50 3.57 24.10 3.17
#